data_AF-A0A4Q4KUD5-F1
#
_entry.id   AF-A0A4Q4KUD5-F1
#
_cell.length_a   1.000
_cell.length_b   1.000
_cell.length_c   1.000
_cell.angle_alpha   90.00
_cell.angle_beta   90.00
_cell.angle_gamma   90.00
#
_symmetry.space_group_name_H-M   'P 1'
#
loop_
_entity.id
_entity.type
_entity.pdbx_description
1 polymer ?
#
loop_
_entity_poly.entity_id
_entity_poly.type
_entity_poly.pdbx_seq_one_letter_code
_entity_poly.pdbx_strand_id
1 'polypeptide(L)'
;LTLESENRGDALPDLEDYDYPGRFIDRERGKHLAKRALERHRSDFQLAEGKSDQPLLVSGHFLALTEHPKAKWNDLWLLTEVLHEGKQPQVLEESVTSDTTALKDDFHQGYRNRFQATPWDVPNRPPLRHPKPRILGSQSAVVTGPKGEEIHCDEYGRVKVQFHWDREGQADDKTSCWLRVSSAWAGA
;
A
#
# COMPACT_ATOMS: atom_id res chain seq x y z
N LEU A 1 9.91 -13.44 -21.16
CA LEU A 1 10.88 -12.73 -20.30
C LEU A 1 10.38 -12.82 -18.87
N THR A 2 10.90 -13.76 -18.09
CA THR A 2 10.52 -13.98 -16.69
C THR A 2 11.23 -12.95 -15.80
N LEU A 3 10.50 -12.34 -14.89
CA LEU A 3 11.02 -11.39 -13.90
C LEU A 3 10.73 -11.94 -12.51
N GLU A 4 11.78 -12.35 -11.83
CA GLU A 4 11.70 -13.08 -10.57
C GLU A 4 12.40 -12.28 -9.47
N SER A 5 11.87 -12.39 -8.26
CA SER A 5 12.52 -11.97 -7.04
C SER A 5 12.36 -13.13 -6.07
N GLU A 6 13.45 -13.58 -5.49
CA GLU A 6 13.49 -14.75 -4.60
C GLU A 6 13.98 -14.32 -3.22
N ASN A 7 13.45 -14.94 -2.17
CA ASN A 7 14.06 -14.90 -0.86
C ASN A 7 13.91 -16.27 -0.19
N ARG A 8 15.05 -16.92 0.07
CA ARG A 8 15.09 -18.24 0.68
C ARG A 8 14.93 -18.13 2.19
N GLY A 9 13.92 -18.79 2.72
CA GLY A 9 13.75 -19.03 4.15
C GLY A 9 13.69 -20.51 4.46
N ASP A 10 13.68 -20.86 5.75
CA ASP A 10 13.57 -22.26 6.20
C ASP A 10 12.12 -22.79 6.19
N ALA A 11 11.15 -21.94 5.81
CA ALA A 11 9.74 -22.29 5.79
C ALA A 11 9.42 -23.20 4.60
N LEU A 12 8.71 -24.30 4.86
CA LEU A 12 8.28 -25.28 3.85
C LEU A 12 6.74 -25.38 3.84
N PRO A 13 6.09 -25.50 2.67
CA PRO A 13 6.69 -25.53 1.33
C PRO A 13 7.10 -24.13 0.83
N ASP A 14 8.00 -24.08 -0.16
CA ASP A 14 8.31 -22.85 -0.89
C ASP A 14 7.04 -22.34 -1.57
N LEU A 15 6.73 -21.06 -1.35
CA LEU A 15 5.54 -20.42 -1.90
C LEU A 15 5.92 -19.52 -3.06
N GLU A 16 5.27 -19.73 -4.21
CA GLU A 16 5.46 -18.92 -5.42
C GLU A 16 4.19 -18.14 -5.74
N ASP A 17 4.35 -16.89 -6.20
CA ASP A 17 3.26 -16.02 -6.64
C ASP A 17 3.55 -15.48 -8.05
N TYR A 18 2.59 -15.67 -8.97
CA TYR A 18 2.70 -15.29 -10.37
C TYR A 18 1.52 -14.40 -10.77
N ASP A 19 1.81 -13.23 -11.34
CA ASP A 19 0.80 -12.28 -11.81
C ASP A 19 1.05 -11.78 -13.24
N TYR A 20 -0.03 -11.63 -14.01
CA TYR A 20 -0.04 -11.05 -15.35
C TYR A 20 -1.35 -10.28 -15.58
N PRO A 21 -1.31 -9.04 -16.14
CA PRO A 21 -0.14 -8.32 -16.67
C PRO A 21 0.61 -7.49 -15.62
N GLY A 22 1.94 -7.47 -15.70
CA GLY A 22 2.82 -6.76 -14.76
C GLY A 22 2.90 -5.22 -14.91
N ARG A 23 2.33 -4.64 -15.98
CA ARG A 23 2.20 -3.18 -16.23
C ARG A 23 3.52 -2.38 -16.17
N PHE A 24 4.57 -2.95 -16.74
CA PHE A 24 5.83 -2.25 -17.02
C PHE A 24 6.19 -2.43 -18.50
N ILE A 25 6.93 -1.48 -19.03
CA ILE A 25 7.55 -1.58 -20.37
C ILE A 25 9.02 -1.96 -20.21
N ASP A 26 9.68 -1.27 -19.29
CA ASP A 26 11.10 -1.48 -18.97
C ASP A 26 11.31 -2.66 -18.00
N ARG A 27 12.40 -3.41 -18.23
CA ARG A 27 12.75 -4.63 -17.48
C ARG A 27 13.20 -4.32 -16.05
N GLU A 28 13.94 -3.24 -15.83
CA GLU A 28 14.40 -2.83 -14.51
C GLU A 28 13.22 -2.43 -13.63
N ARG A 29 12.27 -1.68 -14.21
CA ARG A 29 11.01 -1.35 -13.53
C ARG A 29 10.23 -2.61 -13.13
N GLY A 30 10.15 -3.60 -14.01
CA GLY A 30 9.49 -4.87 -13.69
C GLY A 30 10.15 -5.63 -12.53
N LYS A 31 11.49 -5.70 -12.51
CA LYS A 31 12.25 -6.28 -11.38
C LYS A 31 11.97 -5.55 -10.07
N HIS A 32 11.93 -4.22 -10.11
CA HIS A 32 11.63 -3.40 -8.94
C HIS A 32 10.23 -3.66 -8.39
N LEU A 33 9.23 -3.80 -9.27
CA LEU A 33 7.85 -4.12 -8.88
C LEU A 33 7.74 -5.53 -8.27
N ALA A 34 8.39 -6.52 -8.88
CA ALA A 34 8.45 -7.88 -8.34
C ALA A 34 9.09 -7.91 -6.95
N LYS A 35 10.22 -7.20 -6.76
CA LYS A 35 10.85 -7.06 -5.44
C LYS A 35 9.91 -6.44 -4.40
N ARG A 36 9.19 -5.36 -4.75
CA ARG A 36 8.22 -4.74 -3.84
C ARG A 36 7.03 -5.65 -3.52
N ALA A 37 6.61 -6.49 -4.45
CA ALA A 37 5.56 -7.48 -4.21
C ALA A 37 6.03 -8.52 -3.19
N LEU A 38 7.25 -9.04 -3.36
CA LEU A 38 7.86 -9.96 -2.40
C LEU A 38 8.07 -9.33 -1.02
N GLU A 39 8.60 -8.11 -0.95
CA GLU A 39 8.76 -7.36 0.32
C GLU A 39 7.42 -7.21 1.05
N ARG A 40 6.33 -6.96 0.32
CA ARG A 40 4.98 -6.86 0.89
C ARG A 40 4.49 -8.18 1.46
N HIS A 41 4.65 -9.28 0.71
CA HIS A 41 4.27 -10.62 1.18
C HIS A 41 5.06 -11.08 2.40
N ARG A 42 6.24 -10.50 2.65
CA ARG A 42 7.06 -10.83 3.82
C ARG A 42 6.96 -9.81 4.94
N SER A 43 6.19 -8.74 4.76
CA SER A 43 6.10 -7.66 5.75
C SER A 43 5.57 -8.13 7.11
N ASP A 44 4.81 -9.22 7.14
CA ASP A 44 4.23 -9.86 8.32
C ASP A 44 4.94 -11.16 8.75
N PHE A 45 6.11 -11.48 8.18
CA PHE A 45 6.83 -12.73 8.53
C PHE A 45 7.21 -12.77 10.03
N GLN A 46 7.42 -11.61 10.64
CA GLN A 46 7.68 -11.45 12.06
C GLN A 46 6.92 -10.23 12.59
N LEU A 47 5.94 -10.51 13.45
CA LEU A 47 5.11 -9.50 14.10
C LEU A 47 5.31 -9.56 15.62
N ALA A 48 5.54 -8.41 16.24
CA ALA A 48 5.53 -8.23 17.68
C ALA A 48 4.24 -7.55 18.11
N GLU A 49 3.61 -8.04 19.16
CA GLU A 49 2.50 -7.36 19.84
C GLU A 49 2.93 -6.95 21.24
N GLY A 50 2.61 -5.72 21.62
CA GLY A 50 2.94 -5.17 22.93
C GLY A 50 1.79 -4.36 23.53
N LYS A 51 1.87 -4.16 24.84
CA LYS A 51 1.02 -3.24 25.61
C LYS A 51 1.92 -2.25 26.32
N SER A 52 1.51 -0.98 26.39
CA SER A 52 2.25 0.05 27.11
C SER A 52 1.31 1.11 27.68
N ASP A 53 1.81 1.91 28.60
CA ASP A 53 1.23 3.14 29.13
C ASP A 53 1.90 4.40 28.55
N GLN A 54 2.84 4.25 27.61
CA GLN A 54 3.57 5.35 26.98
C GLN A 54 2.68 6.15 26.01
N PRO A 55 2.33 7.42 26.30
CA PRO A 55 1.38 8.18 25.49
C PRO A 55 1.93 8.67 24.16
N LEU A 56 3.26 8.67 24.00
CA LEU A 56 3.96 9.24 22.86
C LEU A 56 4.20 8.23 21.72
N LEU A 57 3.70 6.99 21.83
CA LEU A 57 3.85 6.00 20.77
C LEU A 57 3.01 6.43 19.55
N VAL A 58 3.62 6.39 18.36
CA VAL A 58 2.97 6.78 17.10
C VAL A 58 3.29 5.74 16.03
N SER A 59 2.29 5.33 15.25
CA SER A 59 2.51 4.44 14.10
C SER A 59 3.48 5.11 13.09
N GLY A 60 4.32 4.29 12.45
CA GLY A 60 5.38 4.73 11.54
C GLY A 60 6.68 5.16 12.23
N HIS A 61 6.73 5.17 13.57
CA HIS A 61 7.94 5.48 14.32
C HIS A 61 8.64 4.22 14.81
N PHE A 62 9.93 4.36 15.11
CA PHE A 62 10.71 3.29 15.71
C PHE A 62 10.65 3.35 17.23
N LEU A 63 10.49 2.18 17.85
CA LEU A 63 10.60 1.94 19.27
C LEU A 63 11.88 1.12 19.53
N ALA A 64 12.81 1.68 20.29
CA ALA A 64 13.96 0.93 20.78
C ALA A 64 13.51 0.12 22.01
N LEU A 65 13.47 -1.20 21.90
CA LEU A 65 13.12 -2.08 23.01
C LEU A 65 14.37 -2.41 23.82
N THR A 66 14.28 -2.28 25.15
CA THR A 66 15.37 -2.59 26.08
C THR A 66 14.87 -3.49 27.23
N GLU A 67 15.79 -4.14 27.93
CA GLU A 67 15.52 -4.96 29.13
C GLU A 67 14.58 -6.16 28.94
N HIS A 68 14.31 -6.57 27.70
CA HIS A 68 13.58 -7.79 27.42
C HIS A 68 14.43 -9.04 27.78
N PRO A 69 13.87 -10.07 28.48
CA PRO A 69 14.62 -11.26 28.90
C PRO A 69 15.33 -12.02 27.77
N LYS A 70 14.77 -11.94 26.56
CA LYS A 70 15.43 -12.42 25.34
C LYS A 70 16.24 -11.28 24.73
N ALA A 71 17.57 -11.39 24.81
CA ALA A 71 18.50 -10.40 24.27
C ALA A 71 18.25 -10.05 22.80
N LYS A 72 17.85 -11.03 21.97
CA LYS A 72 17.56 -10.83 20.54
C LYS A 72 16.40 -9.86 20.25
N TRP A 73 15.54 -9.57 21.22
CA TRP A 73 14.41 -8.65 21.02
C TRP A 73 14.72 -7.24 21.47
N ASN A 74 15.84 -7.03 22.17
CA ASN A 74 16.33 -5.70 22.56
C ASN A 74 16.97 -5.00 21.36
N ASP A 75 16.14 -4.64 20.39
CA ASP A 75 16.52 -3.99 19.14
C ASP A 75 15.46 -2.94 18.76
N LEU A 76 15.60 -2.36 17.57
CA LEU A 76 14.71 -1.36 17.02
C LEU A 76 13.50 -2.00 16.32
N TRP A 77 12.30 -1.51 16.63
CA TRP A 77 11.04 -2.03 16.10
C TRP A 77 10.22 -0.92 15.44
N LEU A 78 9.79 -1.11 14.21
CA LEU A 78 8.88 -0.20 13.51
C LEU A 78 7.45 -0.44 13.98
N LEU A 79 6.82 0.54 14.62
CA LEU A 79 5.42 0.51 15.01
C LEU A 79 4.54 0.58 13.76
N THR A 80 3.78 -0.47 13.48
CA THR A 80 2.87 -0.54 12.33
C THR A 80 1.45 -0.12 12.71
N GLU A 81 1.02 -0.43 13.93
CA GLU A 81 -0.28 -0.06 14.49
C GLU A 81 -0.12 0.34 15.95
N VAL A 82 -0.82 1.39 16.38
CA VAL A 82 -0.94 1.76 17.79
C VAL A 82 -2.39 2.11 18.07
N LEU A 83 -3.00 1.39 19.02
CA LEU A 83 -4.34 1.64 19.52
C LEU A 83 -4.24 2.24 20.92
N HIS A 84 -4.71 3.47 21.07
CA HIS A 84 -4.75 4.18 22.35
C HIS A 84 -6.13 4.06 23.01
N GLU A 85 -6.15 3.77 24.30
CA GLU A 85 -7.37 3.68 25.12
C GLU A 85 -7.20 4.56 26.37
N GLY A 86 -8.12 5.50 26.58
CA GLY A 86 -8.15 6.36 27.77
C GLY A 86 -9.52 6.31 28.44
N LYS A 87 -9.55 6.20 29.77
CA LYS A 87 -10.78 6.20 30.57
C LYS A 87 -10.68 7.17 31.75
N GLN A 88 -11.67 8.04 31.89
CA GLN A 88 -11.74 9.00 33.00
C GLN A 88 -13.16 9.03 33.59
N PRO A 89 -13.46 8.16 34.57
CA PRO A 89 -14.81 8.03 35.15
C PRO A 89 -15.24 9.24 36.00
N GLN A 90 -14.29 10.02 36.52
CA GLN A 90 -14.54 11.15 37.45
C GLN A 90 -15.17 12.40 36.80
N VAL A 91 -15.38 12.41 35.48
CA VAL A 91 -15.98 13.56 34.77
C VAL A 91 -17.52 13.58 34.92
N LEU A 92 -18.13 12.51 35.47
CA LEU A 92 -19.58 12.26 35.46
C LEU A 92 -20.26 12.30 36.85
N GLU A 93 -19.73 13.07 37.81
CA GLU A 93 -20.22 13.29 39.20
C GLU A 93 -19.38 12.63 40.32
N GLU A 94 -19.44 13.27 41.49
CA GLU A 94 -18.64 13.13 42.72
C GLU A 94 -18.80 11.77 43.47
N SER A 95 -19.31 10.73 42.81
CA SER A 95 -19.78 9.50 43.49
C SER A 95 -19.25 8.17 42.95
N VAL A 96 -18.32 8.16 41.99
CA VAL A 96 -17.64 6.93 41.55
C VAL A 96 -16.24 6.86 42.16
N THR A 97 -16.08 6.06 43.23
CA THR A 97 -14.76 5.61 43.68
C THR A 97 -14.15 4.69 42.62
N SER A 98 -12.83 4.72 42.43
CA SER A 98 -12.12 3.99 41.36
C SER A 98 -12.33 2.45 41.33
N ASP A 99 -13.03 1.87 42.31
CA ASP A 99 -13.15 0.43 42.56
C ASP A 99 -14.62 -0.04 42.69
N THR A 100 -15.43 0.05 41.62
CA THR A 100 -16.84 -0.41 41.68
C THR A 100 -17.16 -1.70 40.94
N THR A 101 -16.16 -2.47 40.47
CA THR A 101 -16.42 -3.85 40.03
C THR A 101 -15.50 -4.85 40.71
N ALA A 102 -16.05 -6.01 41.08
CA ALA A 102 -15.31 -7.12 41.68
C ALA A 102 -14.32 -7.81 40.69
N LEU A 103 -14.22 -7.31 39.46
CA LEU A 103 -13.40 -7.83 38.38
C LEU A 103 -12.19 -6.92 38.18
N LYS A 104 -11.07 -7.23 38.86
CA LYS A 104 -9.81 -6.46 38.78
C LYS A 104 -9.16 -6.38 37.39
N ASP A 105 -9.69 -7.10 36.40
CA ASP A 105 -9.11 -7.22 35.06
C ASP A 105 -9.68 -6.22 34.04
N ASP A 106 -10.77 -5.52 34.39
CA ASP A 106 -11.32 -4.47 33.53
C ASP A 106 -10.49 -3.17 33.67
N PHE A 107 -10.19 -2.52 32.55
CA PHE A 107 -9.54 -1.21 32.57
C PHE A 107 -10.57 -0.16 32.98
N HIS A 108 -10.44 0.37 34.19
CA HIS A 108 -11.44 1.26 34.78
C HIS A 108 -11.10 2.74 34.65
N GLN A 109 -9.80 3.07 34.68
CA GLN A 109 -9.31 4.45 34.67
C GLN A 109 -7.88 4.50 34.15
N GLY A 110 -7.50 5.63 33.55
CA GLY A 110 -6.14 5.93 33.12
C GLY A 110 -5.96 5.84 31.61
N TYR A 111 -4.72 5.59 31.20
CA TYR A 111 -4.32 5.48 29.80
C TYR A 111 -3.57 4.15 29.59
N ARG A 112 -3.84 3.49 28.47
CA ARG A 112 -3.05 2.36 27.97
C ARG A 112 -3.06 2.35 26.44
N ASN A 113 -2.13 1.62 25.86
CA ASN A 113 -2.12 1.33 24.44
C ASN A 113 -1.75 -0.14 24.18
N ARG A 114 -2.15 -0.60 23.00
CA ARG A 114 -1.70 -1.85 22.39
C ARG A 114 -1.05 -1.47 21.07
N PHE A 115 0.08 -2.08 20.73
CA PHE A 115 0.76 -1.82 19.49
C PHE A 115 1.17 -3.10 18.78
N GLN A 116 1.28 -3.01 17.46
CA GLN A 116 1.92 -3.98 16.60
C GLN A 116 3.20 -3.38 16.04
N ALA A 117 4.23 -4.21 15.93
CA ALA A 117 5.52 -3.79 15.41
C ALA A 117 6.19 -4.86 14.55
N THR A 118 7.05 -4.41 13.66
CA THR A 118 7.89 -5.26 12.79
C THR A 118 9.35 -4.90 13.01
N PRO A 119 10.31 -5.84 12.81
CA PRO A 119 11.73 -5.54 12.92
C PRO A 119 12.15 -4.39 11.99
N TRP A 120 13.11 -3.57 12.42
CA TRP A 120 13.55 -2.40 11.66
C TRP A 120 14.27 -2.74 10.34
N ASP A 121 14.87 -3.92 10.24
CA ASP A 121 15.65 -4.41 9.10
C ASP A 121 14.78 -4.99 7.99
N VAL A 122 13.46 -5.06 8.21
CA VAL A 122 12.50 -5.63 7.28
C VAL A 122 11.74 -4.50 6.57
N PRO A 123 11.87 -4.39 5.23
CA PRO A 123 11.15 -3.35 4.49
C PRO A 123 9.64 -3.53 4.58
N ASN A 124 8.98 -2.70 5.39
CA ASN A 124 7.53 -2.71 5.47
C ASN A 124 6.90 -2.09 4.20
N ARG A 125 5.97 -2.81 3.56
CA ARG A 125 5.20 -2.34 2.41
C ARG A 125 3.70 -2.50 2.69
N PRO A 126 2.89 -1.45 2.52
CA PRO A 126 1.47 -1.54 2.83
C PRO A 126 0.75 -2.54 1.90
N PRO A 127 -0.31 -3.21 2.40
CA PRO A 127 -1.11 -4.13 1.61
C PRO A 127 -1.91 -3.38 0.54
N LEU A 128 -2.10 -4.01 -0.63
CA LEU A 128 -2.88 -3.43 -1.75
C LEU A 128 -4.39 -3.68 -1.55
N ARG A 129 -4.97 -3.11 -0.49
CA ARG A 129 -6.41 -3.27 -0.17
C ARG A 129 -7.33 -2.44 -1.07
N HIS A 130 -6.79 -1.42 -1.72
CA HIS A 130 -7.59 -0.52 -2.56
C HIS A 130 -7.88 -1.18 -3.91
N PRO A 131 -9.17 -1.35 -4.28
CA PRO A 131 -9.51 -1.94 -5.57
C PRO A 131 -9.02 -1.03 -6.70
N LYS A 132 -8.39 -1.63 -7.71
CA LYS A 132 -7.96 -0.89 -8.89
C LYS A 132 -9.19 -0.38 -9.67
N PRO A 133 -9.21 0.88 -10.14
CA PRO A 133 -10.19 1.34 -11.10
C PRO A 133 -10.23 0.42 -12.34
N ARG A 134 -11.45 0.09 -12.78
CA ARG A 134 -11.71 -0.75 -13.96
C ARG A 134 -12.63 0.01 -14.91
N ILE A 135 -12.30 -0.03 -16.21
CA ILE A 135 -13.23 0.35 -17.28
C ILE A 135 -13.94 -0.92 -17.72
N LEU A 136 -15.26 -1.00 -17.55
CA LEU A 136 -16.04 -2.22 -17.74
C LEU A 136 -16.49 -2.46 -19.20
N GLY A 137 -15.88 -1.78 -20.16
CA GLY A 137 -16.20 -1.94 -21.58
C GLY A 137 -15.46 -0.93 -22.45
N SER A 138 -15.82 -0.89 -23.74
CA SER A 138 -15.28 0.11 -24.65
C SER A 138 -15.95 1.46 -24.43
N GLN A 139 -15.18 2.54 -24.63
CA GLN A 139 -15.68 3.91 -24.57
C GLN A 139 -15.37 4.62 -25.88
N SER A 140 -16.26 5.51 -26.30
CA SER A 140 -15.99 6.42 -27.43
C SER A 140 -15.21 7.64 -26.95
N ALA A 141 -14.48 8.24 -27.88
CA ALA A 141 -13.66 9.43 -27.69
C ALA A 141 -13.57 10.19 -29.02
N VAL A 142 -13.21 11.47 -28.96
CA VAL A 142 -13.01 12.32 -30.14
C VAL A 142 -11.52 12.31 -30.51
N VAL A 143 -11.17 12.08 -31.77
CA VAL A 143 -9.77 12.15 -32.23
C VAL A 143 -9.31 13.62 -32.19
N THR A 144 -8.13 13.86 -31.63
CA THR A 144 -7.56 15.20 -31.44
C THR A 144 -6.19 15.33 -32.09
N GLY A 145 -5.78 16.57 -32.35
CA GLY A 145 -4.52 16.91 -32.98
C GLY A 145 -4.21 18.39 -32.80
N PRO A 146 -3.04 18.85 -33.27
CA PRO A 146 -2.67 20.25 -33.17
C PRO A 146 -3.57 21.12 -34.05
N LYS A 147 -3.68 22.41 -33.69
CA LYS A 147 -4.60 23.33 -34.36
C LYS A 147 -4.26 23.46 -35.85
N GLY A 148 -5.26 23.22 -36.71
CA GLY A 148 -5.15 23.36 -38.16
C GLY A 148 -4.67 22.08 -38.87
N GLU A 149 -4.39 21.01 -38.14
CA GLU A 149 -4.02 19.70 -38.70
C GLU A 149 -5.24 18.77 -38.64
N GLU A 150 -5.68 18.27 -39.81
CA GLU A 150 -6.82 17.34 -39.90
C GLU A 150 -6.43 15.90 -39.53
N ILE A 151 -5.19 15.51 -39.85
CA ILE A 151 -4.68 14.15 -39.63
C ILE A 151 -3.40 14.24 -38.81
N HIS A 152 -3.47 13.80 -37.56
CA HIS A 152 -2.33 13.79 -36.65
C HIS A 152 -2.00 12.35 -36.21
N CYS A 153 -1.02 11.76 -36.89
CA CYS A 153 -0.58 10.38 -36.65
C CYS A 153 0.95 10.30 -36.50
N ASP A 154 1.43 9.32 -35.76
CA ASP A 154 2.86 9.03 -35.67
C ASP A 154 3.32 7.94 -36.65
N GLU A 155 4.61 7.58 -36.60
CA GLU A 155 5.23 6.55 -37.45
C GLU A 155 4.56 5.16 -37.36
N TYR A 156 3.78 4.91 -36.29
CA TYR A 156 3.05 3.67 -36.06
C TYR A 156 1.55 3.79 -36.37
N GLY A 157 1.11 4.90 -36.96
CA GLY A 157 -0.30 5.17 -37.25
C GLY A 157 -1.17 5.33 -36.00
N ARG A 158 -0.57 5.70 -34.86
CA ARG A 158 -1.32 5.96 -33.62
C ARG A 158 -1.98 7.33 -33.68
N VAL A 159 -3.05 7.49 -32.92
CA VAL A 159 -3.79 8.77 -32.80
C VAL A 159 -3.85 9.22 -31.35
N LYS A 160 -4.20 10.50 -31.14
CA LYS A 160 -4.57 11.03 -29.82
C LYS A 160 -6.08 11.27 -29.78
N VAL A 161 -6.65 11.15 -28.60
CA VAL A 161 -8.10 11.33 -28.38
C VAL A 161 -8.39 12.13 -27.11
N GLN A 162 -9.57 12.74 -27.05
CA GLN A 162 -10.17 13.24 -25.82
C GLN A 162 -11.40 12.39 -25.45
N PHE A 163 -11.40 11.85 -24.24
CA PHE A 163 -12.57 11.15 -23.71
C PHE A 163 -13.65 12.14 -23.27
N HIS A 164 -14.92 11.74 -23.34
CA HIS A 164 -16.04 12.63 -22.98
C HIS A 164 -16.06 13.03 -21.50
N TRP A 165 -15.42 12.24 -20.64
CA TRP A 165 -15.28 12.53 -19.22
C TRP A 165 -14.04 13.38 -18.91
N ASP A 166 -13.17 13.62 -19.88
CA ASP A 166 -11.99 14.47 -19.72
C ASP A 166 -12.39 15.95 -19.82
N ARG A 167 -12.46 16.59 -18.64
CA ARG A 167 -12.83 18.00 -18.47
C ARG A 167 -11.63 18.95 -18.58
N GLU A 168 -10.41 18.42 -18.48
CA GLU A 168 -9.18 19.22 -18.44
C GLU A 168 -8.48 19.25 -19.80
N GLY A 169 -8.72 18.24 -20.65
CA GLY A 169 -8.26 18.18 -22.04
C GLY A 169 -8.71 19.38 -22.87
N GLN A 170 -7.80 19.90 -23.69
CA GLN A 170 -8.00 21.10 -24.53
C GLN A 170 -8.29 20.76 -26.00
N ALA A 171 -8.66 19.50 -26.29
CA ALA A 171 -8.88 18.98 -27.64
C ALA A 171 -7.67 19.17 -28.58
N ASP A 172 -6.46 19.05 -28.04
CA ASP A 172 -5.20 19.31 -28.73
C ASP A 172 -4.29 18.07 -28.79
N ASP A 173 -3.06 18.25 -29.28
CA ASP A 173 -2.02 17.23 -29.37
C ASP A 173 -1.43 16.84 -28.00
N LYS A 174 -1.82 17.48 -26.90
CA LYS A 174 -1.31 17.18 -25.55
C LYS A 174 -2.35 16.51 -24.66
N THR A 175 -3.57 16.35 -25.17
CA THR A 175 -4.71 15.84 -24.41
C THR A 175 -4.55 14.38 -23.98
N SER A 176 -3.90 13.54 -24.79
CA SER A 176 -3.64 12.14 -24.40
C SER A 176 -2.34 11.56 -24.97
N CYS A 177 -2.00 10.37 -24.49
CA CYS A 177 -0.95 9.55 -25.07
C CYS A 177 -1.36 8.98 -26.44
N TRP A 178 -0.36 8.58 -27.23
CA TRP A 178 -0.58 7.84 -28.47
C TRP A 178 -1.31 6.51 -28.24
N LEU A 179 -2.43 6.33 -28.93
CA LEU A 179 -3.28 5.15 -28.90
C LEU A 179 -3.18 4.40 -30.22
N ARG A 180 -2.97 3.08 -30.15
CA ARG A 180 -2.96 2.21 -31.34
C ARG A 180 -4.36 2.09 -31.92
N VAL A 181 -4.44 2.10 -33.24
CA VAL A 181 -5.68 1.93 -33.99
C VAL A 181 -5.72 0.51 -34.56
N SER A 182 -6.85 -0.17 -34.41
CA SER A 182 -7.07 -1.47 -35.05
C SER A 182 -7.36 -1.26 -36.54
N SER A 183 -6.67 -2.00 -37.41
CA SER A 183 -6.93 -2.03 -38.85
C SER A 183 -7.58 -3.36 -39.28
N ALA A 184 -8.22 -3.38 -40.45
CA ALA A 184 -8.80 -4.61 -41.02
C ALA A 184 -7.73 -5.63 -41.45
N TRP A 185 -6.54 -5.14 -41.81
CA TRP A 185 -5.36 -5.94 -42.14
C TRP A 185 -4.12 -5.22 -41.60
N ALA A 186 -3.23 -5.94 -40.91
CA ALA A 186 -1.89 -5.48 -40.55
C ALA A 186 -0.84 -6.45 -41.14
N GLY A 187 0.03 -5.95 -42.01
CA GLY A 187 1.11 -6.71 -42.69
C GLY A 187 2.50 -6.26 -42.24
N ALA A 188 3.53 -7.00 -42.64
CA ALA A 188 4.94 -6.67 -42.43
C ALA A 188 5.58 -6.13 -43.72
#